data_AF-A0A2E5M432-F1
#
_entry.id   AF-A0A2E5M432-F1
#
_cell.length_a   1.000
_cell.length_b   1.000
_cell.length_c   1.000
_cell.angle_alpha   90.00
_cell.angle_beta   90.00
_cell.angle_gamma   90.00
#
_symmetry.space_group_name_H-M   'P 1'
#
loop_
_entity.id
_entity.type
_entity.pdbx_description
1 polymer ?
#
loop_
_entity_poly.entity_id
_entity_poly.type
_entity_poly.pdbx_seq_one_letter_code
_entity_poly.pdbx_strand_id
1 'polypeptide(L)' 'MECDSGNPAGWQTQDALREVLVASGWQVRKTEVDEGCYEVYGTTPEGERVEAYFHPVTLEKLMVARRGVVLYRKESAPVE' A
#
# COMPACT_ATOMS: atom_id res chain seq x y z
N MET A 1 0.46 -7.83 -7.35
CA MET A 1 1.19 -8.38 -6.16
C MET A 1 0.15 -9.08 -5.33
N GLU A 2 0.30 -10.35 -4.94
CA GLU A 2 -0.75 -11.00 -4.15
C GLU A 2 -0.58 -10.72 -2.64
N CYS A 3 -1.62 -10.19 -2.00
CA CYS A 3 -1.71 -10.09 -0.55
C CYS A 3 -2.70 -11.15 -0.05
N ASP A 4 -2.25 -12.04 0.84
CA ASP A 4 -3.10 -13.01 1.55
C ASP A 4 -3.98 -12.28 2.59
N SER A 5 -4.91 -11.47 2.08
CA SER A 5 -5.70 -10.53 2.86
C SER A 5 -7.06 -11.09 3.28
N GLY A 6 -7.31 -12.37 3.01
CA GLY A 6 -8.58 -13.04 3.28
C GLY A 6 -9.80 -12.36 2.65
N ASN A 7 -10.95 -12.46 3.31
CA ASN A 7 -12.23 -11.96 2.81
C ASN A 7 -12.28 -10.41 2.79
N PRO A 8 -12.65 -9.77 1.65
CA PRO A 8 -12.79 -8.32 1.54
C PRO A 8 -13.75 -7.65 2.54
N ALA A 9 -14.68 -8.39 3.13
CA ALA A 9 -15.57 -7.87 4.17
C ALA A 9 -14.83 -7.40 5.44
N GLY A 10 -13.61 -7.90 5.68
CA GLY A 10 -12.75 -7.49 6.81
C GLY A 10 -11.78 -6.36 6.48
N TRP A 11 -11.80 -5.82 5.26
CA TRP A 11 -10.86 -4.80 4.83
C TRP A 11 -11.26 -3.42 5.36
N GLN A 12 -10.27 -2.62 5.72
CA GLN A 12 -10.48 -1.19 5.98
C GLN A 12 -10.80 -0.47 4.67
N THR A 13 -11.38 0.72 4.69
CA THR A 13 -11.69 1.41 3.43
C THR A 13 -10.43 1.96 2.76
N GLN A 14 -10.48 2.16 1.44
CA GLN A 14 -9.41 2.86 0.70
C GLN A 14 -9.22 4.30 1.20
N ASP A 15 -10.30 4.93 1.70
CA ASP A 15 -10.23 6.26 2.29
C ASP A 15 -9.45 6.26 3.61
N ALA A 16 -9.63 5.24 4.47
CA ALA A 16 -8.83 5.08 5.68
C ALA A 16 -7.33 4.96 5.35
N LEU A 17 -6.96 4.19 4.32
CA LEU A 17 -5.57 4.16 3.84
C LEU A 17 -5.10 5.54 3.37
N ARG A 18 -5.92 6.24 2.60
CA ARG A 18 -5.60 7.59 2.09
C ARG A 18 -5.35 8.56 3.24
N GLU A 19 -6.18 8.56 4.27
CA GLU A 19 -6.03 9.41 5.45
C GLU A 19 -4.71 9.14 6.18
N VAL A 20 -4.38 7.86 6.43
CA VAL A 20 -3.11 7.45 7.06
C VAL A 20 -1.91 7.93 6.25
N LEU A 21 -1.95 7.76 4.92
CA LEU A 21 -0.86 8.18 4.04
C LEU A 21 -0.69 9.70 3.98
N VAL A 22 -1.79 10.45 3.87
CA VAL A 22 -1.76 11.91 3.87
C VAL A 22 -1.24 12.45 5.20
N ALA A 23 -1.68 11.88 6.33
CA ALA A 23 -1.15 12.21 7.65
C ALA A 23 0.36 11.91 7.77
N SER A 24 0.84 10.91 7.02
CA SER A 24 2.26 10.55 6.93
C SER A 24 3.05 11.39 5.90
N GLY A 25 2.44 12.44 5.32
CA GLY A 25 3.08 13.37 4.38
C GLY A 25 3.03 12.94 2.91
N TRP A 26 2.30 11.88 2.56
CA TRP A 26 2.16 11.45 1.17
C TRP A 26 1.12 12.28 0.42
N GLN A 27 1.35 12.45 -0.87
CA GLN A 27 0.33 12.94 -1.80
C GLN A 27 -0.25 11.76 -2.58
N VAL A 28 -1.44 11.30 -2.19
CA VAL A 28 -2.12 10.16 -2.81
C VAL A 28 -2.88 10.61 -4.07
N ARG A 29 -2.55 10.01 -5.22
CA ARG A 29 -3.23 10.30 -6.51
C ARG A 29 -4.33 9.30 -6.83
N LYS A 30 -4.06 8.02 -6.63
CA LYS A 30 -5.01 6.93 -6.88
C LYS A 30 -4.78 5.84 -5.84
N THR A 31 -5.87 5.27 -5.38
CA THR A 31 -5.90 4.03 -4.59
C THR A 31 -6.80 3.08 -5.35
N GLU A 32 -6.40 1.82 -5.50
CA GLU A 32 -7.19 0.77 -6.12
C GLU A 32 -6.96 -0.59 -5.46
N VAL A 33 -7.83 -1.54 -5.77
CA VAL A 33 -7.67 -2.93 -5.35
C VAL A 33 -6.94 -3.68 -6.45
N ASP A 34 -5.78 -4.26 -6.13
CA ASP A 34 -5.01 -5.11 -7.03
C ASP A 34 -4.64 -6.40 -6.30
N GLU A 35 -5.05 -7.56 -6.86
CA GLU A 35 -4.69 -8.90 -6.37
C GLU A 35 -4.72 -9.08 -4.83
N GLY A 36 -5.77 -8.57 -4.17
CA GLY A 36 -5.92 -8.69 -2.71
C GLY A 36 -5.23 -7.60 -1.90
N CYS A 37 -4.53 -6.67 -2.53
CA CYS A 37 -3.86 -5.53 -1.90
C CYS A 37 -4.60 -4.22 -2.18
N TYR A 38 -4.23 -3.18 -1.44
CA TYR A 38 -4.40 -1.80 -1.90
C TYR A 38 -3.14 -1.31 -2.60
N GLU A 39 -3.29 -1.02 -3.89
CA GLU A 39 -2.26 -0.36 -4.70
C GLU A 39 -2.48 1.15 -4.65
N VAL A 40 -1.41 1.88 -4.36
CA VAL A 40 -1.39 3.34 -4.25
C VAL A 40 -0.37 3.93 -5.20
N TYR A 41 -0.86 4.81 -6.07
CA TYR A 41 -0.03 5.71 -6.85
C TYR A 41 0.06 7.04 -6.10
N GLY A 42 1.28 7.40 -5.68
CA GLY A 42 1.47 8.56 -4.82
C GLY A 42 2.82 9.25 -5.00
N THR A 43 2.98 10.35 -4.29
CA THR A 43 4.28 11.01 -4.07
C THR A 43 4.62 10.87 -2.60
N THR A 44 5.80 10.34 -2.29
CA THR A 44 6.29 10.17 -0.92
C THR A 44 6.64 11.53 -0.30
N PRO A 45 6.85 11.61 1.03
CA PRO A 45 7.28 12.84 1.70
C PRO A 45 8.63 13.36 1.16
N GLU A 46 9.46 12.47 0.63
CA GLU A 46 10.76 12.80 0.01
C GLU A 46 10.61 13.34 -1.43
N GLY A 47 9.38 13.45 -1.94
CA GLY A 47 9.08 13.96 -3.28
C GLY A 47 9.18 12.91 -4.39
N GLU A 48 9.28 11.62 -4.06
CA GLU A 48 9.39 10.55 -5.05
C GLU A 48 8.04 10.05 -5.52
N ARG A 49 7.84 9.93 -6.83
CA ARG A 49 6.65 9.29 -7.41
C ARG A 49 6.80 7.79 -7.41
N VAL A 50 5.90 7.11 -6.72
CA VAL A 50 5.97 5.66 -6.48
C VAL A 50 4.62 4.99 -6.70
N GLU A 51 4.70 3.69 -6.92
CA GLU A 51 3.63 2.71 -6.77
C GLU A 51 3.91 1.96 -5.46
N ALA A 52 2.92 1.87 -4.57
CA ALA A 52 3.10 1.24 -3.27
C ALA A 52 1.92 0.34 -2.95
N TYR A 53 2.21 -0.83 -2.38
CA TYR A 53 1.20 -1.84 -2.03
C TYR A 53 1.06 -1.91 -0.52
N PHE A 54 -0.19 -1.98 -0.07
CA PHE A 54 -0.55 -2.02 1.33
C PHE A 54 -1.51 -3.17 1.62
N HIS A 55 -1.36 -3.78 2.79
CA HIS A 55 -2.28 -4.80 3.26
C HIS A 55 -3.62 -4.14 3.64
N PRO A 56 -4.76 -4.54 3.09
CA PRO A 56 -6.04 -3.83 3.25
C PRO A 56 -6.66 -3.99 4.65
N VAL A 57 -6.26 -5.01 5.42
CA VAL A 57 -6.72 -5.19 6.81
C VAL A 57 -5.89 -4.38 7.81
N THR A 58 -4.57 -4.30 7.63
CA THR A 58 -3.66 -3.67 8.61
C THR A 58 -3.18 -2.29 8.16
N LEU A 59 -3.42 -1.93 6.90
CA LEU A 59 -2.86 -0.77 6.19
C LEU A 59 -1.33 -0.75 6.18
N GLU A 60 -0.71 -1.91 6.41
CA GLU A 60 0.73 -2.02 6.45
C GLU A 60 1.34 -1.92 5.05
N LYS A 61 2.42 -1.14 4.94
CA LYS A 61 3.20 -1.02 3.71
C LYS A 61 3.94 -2.32 3.42
N LEU A 62 3.68 -2.93 2.27
CA LEU A 62 4.28 -4.20 1.85
C LEU A 62 5.34 -4.01 0.78
N MET A 63 5.14 -3.09 -0.15
CA MET A 63 6.11 -2.80 -1.20
C MET A 63 6.04 -1.35 -1.64
N VAL A 64 7.17 -0.80 -2.05
CA VAL A 64 7.25 0.47 -2.78
C VAL A 64 8.14 0.25 -3.98
N ALA A 65 7.67 0.64 -5.15
CA ALA A 65 8.40 0.55 -6.41
C ALA A 65 8.35 1.89 -7.16
N ARG A 66 9.40 2.14 -7.94
CA ARG A 66 9.53 3.31 -8.81
C ARG A 66 10.13 2.87 -10.14
N ARG A 67 9.38 3.05 -11.23
CA ARG A 67 9.85 2.77 -12.60
C ARG A 67 10.48 1.36 -12.74
N GLY A 68 9.83 0.35 -12.17
CA GLY A 68 10.29 -1.04 -12.19
C GLY A 68 11.39 -1.39 -11.17
N VAL A 69 11.86 -0.43 -10.37
CA VAL A 69 12.82 -0.67 -9.28
C VAL A 69 12.07 -0.77 -7.96
N VAL A 70 12.23 -1.90 -7.26
CA VAL A 70 11.69 -2.05 -5.89
C VAL A 70 12.57 -1.27 -4.92
N LEU A 71 12.00 -0.26 -4.29
CA LEU A 71 12.66 0.59 -3.28
C LEU A 71 12.50 0.03 -1.86
N TYR A 72 11.39 -0.66 -1.63
CA TYR A 72 11.09 -1.32 -0.36
C TYR A 72 10.26 -2.57 -0.64
N ARG A 73 10.56 -3.66 0.06
CA ARG A 73 9.70 -4.84 0.14
C ARG A 73 9.76 -5.35 1.57
N LYS A 74 8.60 -5.56 2.18
CA LYS A 74 8.51 -6.28 3.44
C LYS A 74 8.83 -7.74 3.15
N GLU A 75 9.98 -8.23 3.63
CA GLU A 75 10.25 -9.66 3.68
C GLU A 75 9.18 -10.31 4.56
N SER A 76 8.62 -11.43 4.09
CA SER A 76 7.49 -12.12 4.72
C SER A 76 7.68 -12.21 6.23
N ALA A 77 6.87 -11.49 7.00
CA ALA A 77 6.74 -11.80 8.42
C ALA A 77 6.20 -13.24 8.47
N PRO A 78 6.75 -14.13 9.30
CA PRO A 78 6.20 -15.47 9.44
C PRO A 78 4.72 -15.34 9.81
N VAL A 79 3.87 -15.95 8.99
CA VAL A 79 2.49 -16.24 9.34
C VAL A 79 2.58 -17.31 10.42
N GLU A 80 2.41 -16.92 11.68
CA GLU A 80 2.17 -17.89 12.77
C GLU A 80 0.74 -18.41 12.71
#